data_AF-A0AA37GZY4-F1
#
_entry.id   AF-A0AA37GZY4-F1
#
_cell.length_a   1.000
_cell.length_b   1.000
_cell.length_c   1.000
_cell.angle_alpha   90.00
_cell.angle_beta   90.00
_cell.angle_gamma   90.00
#
_symmetry.space_group_name_H-M   'P 1'
#
loop_
_entity.id
_entity.type
_entity.pdbx_description
1 polymer ?
#
loop_
_entity_poly.entity_id
_entity_poly.type
_entity_poly.pdbx_seq_one_letter_code
_entity_poly.pdbx_strand_id
1 'polypeptide(L)'
;MFDFTCLCHLCSLPPEQSQESDRRLEDIHRLDGVIDQLGAEGLLVSPVRTLRYFDQQVRLENEQGREDVGFAQAFANAAQLVIANSDLARGRVFAERAAFVWKTALGGDSTQAIEQGALAQDPSEYKLCGISTKWKTEVNEAPQELEPGDFEDWLWKREKPNHLGQVADLRSRTTFPSFIDLPERSSIGTDRPRRHWCFFGEIVDYASVLRLQMEIKDFDGTTIPLYFYTDSRGSELAPGQAQKGYTVAILYAARHSFMFCEPGIRHEDPQMIKVLQNC
;
A
#
# COMPACT_ATOMS: atom_id res chain seq x y z
N MET A 1 8.73 -7.89 31.69
CA MET A 1 9.35 -9.18 31.34
C MET A 1 8.65 -10.24 32.15
N PHE A 2 8.00 -11.19 31.50
CA PHE A 2 7.39 -12.33 32.18
C PHE A 2 8.45 -13.43 32.24
N ASP A 3 8.73 -13.96 33.42
CA ASP A 3 9.83 -14.91 33.68
C ASP A 3 9.44 -16.34 33.24
N PHE A 4 9.18 -16.51 31.93
CA PHE A 4 8.91 -17.82 31.34
C PHE A 4 9.54 -17.93 29.95
N THR A 5 9.91 -19.15 29.57
CA THR A 5 10.34 -19.48 28.20
C THR A 5 9.14 -20.03 27.43
N CYS A 6 8.77 -19.37 26.34
CA CYS A 6 7.69 -19.85 25.47
C CYS A 6 8.17 -21.07 24.67
N LEU A 7 7.37 -22.14 24.67
CA LEU A 7 7.62 -23.37 23.91
C LEU A 7 6.56 -23.60 22.83
N CYS A 8 5.91 -22.53 22.36
CA CYS A 8 4.96 -22.66 21.25
C CYS A 8 5.70 -23.06 19.96
N HIS A 9 4.95 -23.52 18.96
CA HIS A 9 5.51 -23.93 17.69
C HIS A 9 6.39 -22.84 17.05
N LEU A 10 5.96 -21.57 17.10
CA LEU A 10 6.70 -20.43 16.53
C LEU A 10 8.03 -20.17 17.26
N CYS A 11 8.04 -20.16 18.59
CA CYS A 11 9.27 -19.98 19.39
C CYS A 11 10.20 -21.19 19.37
N SER A 12 9.73 -22.33 18.85
CA SER A 12 10.51 -23.58 18.71
C SER A 12 11.04 -23.79 17.30
N LEU A 13 10.84 -22.82 16.39
CA LEU A 13 11.33 -22.90 15.01
C LEU A 13 12.88 -22.90 14.95
N PRO A 14 13.47 -23.49 13.91
CA PRO A 14 14.89 -23.33 13.62
C PRO A 14 15.29 -21.85 13.56
N PRO A 15 16.53 -21.48 13.94
CA PRO A 15 16.94 -20.08 14.05
C PRO A 15 16.65 -19.22 12.82
N GLU A 16 16.86 -19.74 11.61
CA GLU A 16 16.58 -19.02 10.36
C GLU A 16 15.08 -18.76 10.17
N GLN A 17 14.23 -19.74 10.48
CA GLN A 17 12.78 -19.61 10.38
C GLN A 17 12.22 -18.69 11.48
N SER A 18 12.82 -18.72 12.68
CA SER A 18 12.51 -17.78 13.76
C SER A 18 12.85 -16.35 13.37
N GLN A 19 14.05 -16.10 12.83
CA GLN A 19 14.46 -14.76 12.38
C GLN A 19 13.55 -14.23 11.28
N GLU A 20 13.16 -15.10 10.35
CA GLU A 20 12.24 -14.73 9.28
C GLU A 20 10.82 -14.44 9.81
N SER A 21 10.37 -15.21 10.82
CA SER A 21 9.14 -14.89 11.55
C SER A 21 9.22 -13.53 12.24
N ASP A 22 10.32 -13.24 12.94
CA ASP A 22 10.52 -11.97 13.63
C ASP A 22 10.49 -10.79 12.64
N ARG A 23 11.13 -10.91 11.48
CA ARG A 23 11.09 -9.89 10.42
C ARG A 23 9.68 -9.59 9.93
N ARG A 24 8.89 -10.62 9.67
CA ARG A 24 7.49 -10.45 9.24
C ARG A 24 6.64 -9.79 10.33
N LEU A 25 6.86 -10.12 11.61
CA LEU A 25 6.17 -9.46 12.72
C LEU A 25 6.58 -7.98 12.83
N GLU A 26 7.85 -7.66 12.65
CA GLU A 26 8.32 -6.27 12.57
C GLU A 26 7.67 -5.51 11.40
N ASP A 27 7.55 -6.14 10.23
CA ASP A 27 6.90 -5.54 9.07
C ASP A 27 5.39 -5.30 9.30
N ILE A 28 4.69 -6.24 9.96
CA ILE A 28 3.29 -6.04 10.39
C ILE A 28 3.20 -4.84 11.34
N HIS A 29 4.04 -4.79 12.37
CA HIS A 29 4.06 -3.67 13.32
C HIS A 29 4.36 -2.32 12.67
N ARG A 30 5.23 -2.29 11.64
CA ARG A 30 5.48 -1.07 10.87
C ARG A 30 4.27 -0.64 10.06
N LEU A 31 3.57 -1.60 9.43
CA LEU A 31 2.34 -1.31 8.70
C LEU A 31 1.25 -0.78 9.62
N ASP A 32 1.05 -1.39 10.79
CA ASP A 32 0.12 -0.90 11.82
C ASP A 32 0.44 0.55 12.19
N GLY A 33 1.71 0.85 12.47
CA GLY A 33 2.14 2.21 12.80
C GLY A 33 1.89 3.23 11.68
N VAL A 34 1.97 2.82 10.40
CA VAL A 34 1.64 3.68 9.25
C VAL A 34 0.12 3.88 9.15
N ILE A 35 -0.67 2.81 9.34
CA ILE A 35 -2.14 2.87 9.30
C ILE A 35 -2.67 3.78 10.41
N ASP A 36 -2.15 3.65 11.63
CA ASP A 36 -2.53 4.46 12.78
C ASP A 36 -2.22 5.95 12.56
N GLN A 37 -1.08 6.26 11.95
CA GLN A 37 -0.68 7.64 11.64
C GLN A 37 -1.57 8.30 10.57
N LEU A 38 -2.15 7.52 9.66
CA LEU A 38 -3.05 8.07 8.64
C LEU A 38 -4.35 8.58 9.27
N GLY A 39 -4.87 7.89 10.29
CA GLY A 39 -6.18 8.19 10.88
C GLY A 39 -7.35 8.05 9.88
N ALA A 40 -8.59 8.23 10.35
CA ALA A 40 -9.78 8.02 9.52
C ALA A 40 -9.81 8.89 8.24
N GLU A 41 -9.35 10.14 8.34
CA GLU A 41 -9.29 11.05 7.19
C GLU A 41 -8.18 10.65 6.20
N GLY A 42 -6.97 10.31 6.68
CA GLY A 42 -5.85 9.96 5.80
C GLY A 42 -6.04 8.63 5.07
N LEU A 43 -6.78 7.68 5.66
CA LEU A 43 -7.12 6.41 5.00
C LEU A 43 -7.96 6.64 3.72
N LEU A 44 -8.80 7.68 3.71
CA LEU A 44 -9.68 8.03 2.60
C LEU A 44 -9.01 8.89 1.52
N VAL A 45 -7.88 9.53 1.82
CA VAL A 45 -7.14 10.40 0.90
C VAL A 45 -6.59 9.62 -0.30
N SER A 46 -5.99 8.45 -0.05
CA SER A 46 -5.55 7.51 -1.10
C SER A 46 -6.08 6.11 -0.80
N PRO A 47 -7.31 5.79 -1.24
CA PRO A 47 -7.93 4.52 -0.89
C PRO A 47 -7.21 3.35 -1.57
N VAL A 48 -6.59 3.55 -2.75
CA VAL A 48 -5.79 2.50 -3.41
C VAL A 48 -4.58 2.13 -2.56
N ARG A 49 -3.81 3.11 -2.10
CA ARG A 49 -2.63 2.83 -1.27
C ARG A 49 -3.01 2.21 0.06
N THR A 50 -4.03 2.75 0.71
CA THR A 50 -4.51 2.20 1.98
C THR A 50 -4.94 0.74 1.82
N LEU A 51 -5.67 0.41 0.76
CA LEU A 51 -6.07 -0.97 0.47
C LEU A 51 -4.84 -1.89 0.26
N ARG A 52 -3.76 -1.39 -0.36
CA ARG A 52 -2.50 -2.14 -0.51
C ARG A 52 -1.81 -2.41 0.82
N TYR A 53 -1.91 -1.51 1.81
CA TYR A 53 -1.37 -1.77 3.15
C TYR A 53 -2.13 -2.90 3.84
N PHE A 54 -3.46 -2.89 3.77
CA PHE A 54 -4.27 -3.99 4.30
C PHE A 54 -4.01 -5.31 3.57
N ASP A 55 -3.86 -5.28 2.24
CA ASP A 55 -3.47 -6.46 1.45
C ASP A 55 -2.12 -7.02 1.93
N GLN A 56 -1.12 -6.16 2.12
CA GLN A 56 0.19 -6.55 2.61
C GLN A 56 0.12 -7.15 4.03
N GLN A 57 -0.66 -6.54 4.92
CA GLN A 57 -0.88 -7.03 6.28
C GLN A 57 -1.50 -8.43 6.29
N VAL A 58 -2.61 -8.64 5.58
CA VAL A 58 -3.29 -9.94 5.46
C VAL A 58 -2.35 -11.00 4.87
N ARG A 59 -1.51 -10.65 3.90
CA ARG A 59 -0.55 -11.60 3.31
C ARG A 59 0.55 -11.99 4.30
N LEU A 60 1.08 -11.04 5.07
CA LEU A 60 2.09 -11.31 6.09
C LEU A 60 1.52 -12.18 7.23
N GLU A 61 0.29 -11.91 7.67
CA GLU A 61 -0.37 -12.70 8.71
C GLU A 61 -0.73 -14.13 8.25
N ASN A 62 -1.15 -14.30 7.00
CA ASN A 62 -1.31 -15.62 6.38
C ASN A 62 0.01 -16.39 6.32
N GLU A 63 1.11 -15.73 5.94
CA GLU A 63 2.45 -16.35 5.92
C GLU A 63 2.95 -16.72 7.32
N GLN A 64 2.48 -16.04 8.36
CA GLN A 64 2.69 -16.40 9.77
C GLN A 64 1.82 -17.57 10.25
N GLY A 65 0.78 -17.93 9.49
CA GLY A 65 -0.21 -18.92 9.91
C GLY A 65 -1.08 -18.44 11.07
N ARG A 66 -1.31 -17.13 11.20
CA ARG A 66 -2.12 -16.53 12.26
C ARG A 66 -3.43 -15.99 11.70
N GLU A 67 -4.52 -16.73 11.86
CA GLU A 67 -5.88 -16.24 11.65
C GLU A 67 -6.45 -15.72 12.98
N ASP A 68 -5.85 -14.66 13.51
CA ASP A 68 -6.18 -14.12 14.83
C ASP A 68 -7.00 -12.83 14.77
N VAL A 69 -7.06 -12.10 15.89
CA VAL A 69 -7.81 -10.84 15.98
C VAL A 69 -7.23 -9.76 15.06
N GLY A 70 -5.91 -9.72 14.85
CA GLY A 70 -5.26 -8.78 13.93
C GLY A 70 -5.66 -9.05 12.48
N PHE A 71 -5.67 -10.33 12.11
CA PHE A 71 -6.12 -10.80 10.80
C PHE A 71 -7.56 -10.42 10.48
N ALA A 72 -8.46 -10.63 11.43
CA ALA A 72 -9.85 -10.18 11.28
C ALA A 72 -9.96 -8.65 11.19
N GLN A 73 -9.16 -7.91 11.95
CA GLN A 73 -9.17 -6.45 11.96
C GLN A 73 -8.71 -5.86 10.62
N ALA A 74 -7.69 -6.44 9.98
CA ALA A 74 -7.24 -6.02 8.65
C ALA A 74 -8.35 -6.14 7.60
N PHE A 75 -9.12 -7.25 7.63
CA PHE A 75 -10.30 -7.41 6.78
C PHE A 75 -11.41 -6.40 7.11
N ALA A 76 -11.69 -6.16 8.39
CA ALA A 76 -12.71 -5.19 8.79
C ALA A 76 -12.34 -3.76 8.34
N ASN A 77 -11.07 -3.37 8.46
CA ASN A 77 -10.56 -2.08 7.99
C ASN A 77 -10.67 -1.96 6.46
N ALA A 78 -10.34 -3.04 5.73
CA ALA A 78 -10.52 -3.10 4.28
C ALA A 78 -12.00 -2.96 3.88
N ALA A 79 -12.92 -3.63 4.59
CA ALA A 79 -14.37 -3.50 4.37
C ALA A 79 -14.82 -2.05 4.50
N GLN A 80 -14.47 -1.39 5.61
CA GLN A 80 -14.83 0.00 5.86
C GLN A 80 -14.30 0.95 4.78
N LEU A 81 -13.04 0.76 4.35
CA LEU A 81 -12.41 1.57 3.31
C LEU A 81 -13.13 1.45 1.97
N VAL A 82 -13.42 0.23 1.51
CA VAL A 82 -14.04 0.01 0.21
C VAL A 82 -15.51 0.47 0.21
N ILE A 83 -16.23 0.27 1.31
CA ILE A 83 -17.62 0.74 1.49
C ILE A 83 -17.68 2.27 1.50
N ALA A 84 -16.72 2.94 2.16
CA ALA A 84 -16.62 4.40 2.13
C ALA A 84 -16.39 4.95 0.70
N ASN A 85 -15.87 4.13 -0.21
CA ASN A 85 -15.70 4.41 -1.64
C ASN A 85 -16.81 3.83 -2.54
N SER A 86 -17.94 3.44 -1.93
CA SER A 86 -19.14 2.83 -2.56
C SER A 86 -18.93 1.46 -3.21
N ASP A 87 -17.86 0.74 -2.89
CA ASP A 87 -17.64 -0.63 -3.39
C ASP A 87 -18.28 -1.65 -2.45
N LEU A 88 -19.62 -1.79 -2.56
CA LEU A 88 -20.39 -2.67 -1.68
C LEU A 88 -20.11 -4.16 -1.95
N ALA A 89 -19.73 -4.53 -3.18
CA ALA A 89 -19.40 -5.90 -3.54
C ALA A 89 -18.19 -6.42 -2.76
N ARG A 90 -17.07 -5.68 -2.78
CA ARG A 90 -15.89 -6.03 -1.97
C ARG A 90 -16.15 -5.83 -0.49
N GLY A 91 -16.89 -4.78 -0.14
CA GLY A 91 -17.25 -4.46 1.25
C GLY A 91 -17.89 -5.65 1.96
N ARG A 92 -18.87 -6.26 1.32
CA ARG A 92 -19.51 -7.48 1.80
C ARG A 92 -18.51 -8.61 2.02
N VAL A 93 -17.72 -8.95 1.00
CA VAL A 93 -16.78 -10.08 1.07
C VAL A 93 -15.75 -9.91 2.19
N PHE A 94 -15.22 -8.69 2.36
CA PHE A 94 -14.31 -8.39 3.46
C PHE A 94 -14.97 -8.50 4.83
N ALA A 95 -16.18 -7.97 4.99
CA ALA A 95 -16.94 -8.08 6.23
C ALA A 95 -17.28 -9.54 6.58
N GLU A 96 -17.64 -10.37 5.57
CA GLU A 96 -17.89 -11.80 5.76
C GLU A 96 -16.64 -12.52 6.28
N ARG A 97 -15.46 -12.22 5.72
CA ARG A 97 -14.18 -12.79 6.18
C ARG A 97 -13.82 -12.35 7.58
N ALA A 98 -13.94 -11.05 7.89
CA ALA A 98 -13.69 -10.54 9.23
C ALA A 98 -14.61 -11.22 10.27
N ALA A 99 -15.91 -11.32 9.97
CA ALA A 99 -16.88 -11.99 10.83
C ALA A 99 -16.53 -13.47 11.04
N PHE A 100 -16.11 -14.17 9.99
CA PHE A 100 -15.72 -15.58 10.08
C PHE A 100 -14.51 -15.78 11.00
N VAL A 101 -13.46 -14.97 10.84
CA VAL A 101 -12.25 -15.08 11.67
C VAL A 101 -12.58 -14.72 13.12
N TRP A 102 -13.33 -13.65 13.38
CA TRP A 102 -13.73 -13.30 14.75
C TRP A 102 -14.63 -14.35 15.42
N LYS A 103 -15.55 -14.97 14.67
CA LYS A 103 -16.33 -16.11 15.18
C LYS A 103 -15.43 -17.25 15.65
N THR A 104 -14.37 -17.52 14.90
CA THR A 104 -13.42 -18.60 15.19
C THR A 104 -12.51 -18.24 16.37
N ALA A 105 -12.00 -17.02 16.42
CA ALA A 105 -11.02 -16.57 17.41
C ALA A 105 -11.66 -16.17 18.76
N LEU A 106 -12.82 -15.51 18.74
CA LEU A 106 -13.45 -14.89 19.92
C LEU A 106 -14.84 -15.45 20.25
N GLY A 107 -15.43 -16.25 19.37
CA GLY A 107 -16.82 -16.72 19.49
C GLY A 107 -17.81 -15.85 18.71
N GLY A 108 -18.94 -16.45 18.35
CA GLY A 108 -19.95 -15.80 17.50
C GLY A 108 -20.86 -14.79 18.21
N ASP A 109 -20.81 -14.73 19.53
CA ASP A 109 -21.47 -13.75 20.39
C ASP A 109 -20.60 -12.52 20.65
N SER A 110 -19.37 -12.49 20.14
CA SER A 110 -18.52 -11.31 20.20
C SER A 110 -19.14 -10.14 19.42
N THR A 111 -19.06 -8.93 19.98
CA THR A 111 -19.56 -7.71 19.34
C THR A 111 -19.00 -7.56 17.93
N GLN A 112 -17.71 -7.83 17.75
CA GLN A 112 -17.02 -7.71 16.47
C GLN A 112 -17.57 -8.67 15.41
N ALA A 113 -17.82 -9.94 15.76
CA ALA A 113 -18.42 -10.92 14.86
C ALA A 113 -19.86 -10.55 14.46
N ILE A 114 -20.64 -10.00 15.40
CA ILE A 114 -22.02 -9.57 15.16
C ILE A 114 -22.05 -8.35 14.24
N GLU A 115 -21.25 -7.33 14.55
CA GLU A 115 -21.20 -6.08 13.77
C GLU A 115 -20.76 -6.32 12.33
N GLN A 116 -19.70 -7.11 12.09
CA GLN A 116 -19.29 -7.44 10.73
C GLN A 116 -20.27 -8.39 10.04
N GLY A 117 -20.92 -9.27 10.78
CA GLY A 117 -22.00 -10.09 10.25
C GLY A 117 -23.14 -9.23 9.72
N ALA A 118 -23.56 -8.21 10.48
CA ALA A 118 -24.57 -7.25 10.04
C ALA A 118 -24.09 -6.41 8.85
N LEU A 119 -22.85 -5.92 8.90
CA LEU A 119 -22.24 -5.15 7.82
C LEU A 119 -22.10 -5.96 6.52
N ALA A 120 -21.83 -7.25 6.61
CA ALA A 120 -21.82 -8.16 5.46
C ALA A 120 -23.20 -8.32 4.83
N GLN A 121 -24.27 -8.34 5.64
CA GLN A 121 -25.65 -8.43 5.13
C GLN A 121 -26.06 -7.15 4.41
N ASP A 122 -25.74 -5.99 5.00
CA ASP A 122 -26.02 -4.70 4.40
C ASP A 122 -24.84 -3.72 4.57
N PRO A 123 -23.88 -3.73 3.61
CA PRO A 123 -22.76 -2.81 3.63
C PRO A 123 -23.17 -1.32 3.57
N SER A 124 -24.38 -1.01 3.08
CA SER A 124 -24.81 0.36 2.87
C SER A 124 -25.16 1.09 4.18
N GLU A 125 -25.46 0.34 5.24
CA GLU A 125 -25.74 0.85 6.60
C GLU A 125 -24.48 1.41 7.30
N TYR A 126 -23.29 1.18 6.75
CA TYR A 126 -22.08 1.78 7.30
C TYR A 126 -22.15 3.31 7.24
N LYS A 127 -21.92 3.96 8.39
CA LYS A 127 -22.06 5.41 8.55
C LYS A 127 -21.28 6.25 7.52
N LEU A 128 -20.14 5.75 7.05
CA LEU A 128 -19.28 6.45 6.09
C LEU A 128 -19.48 5.97 4.64
N CYS A 129 -20.48 5.14 4.37
CA CYS A 129 -20.83 4.71 3.02
C CYS A 129 -21.09 5.92 2.12
N GLY A 130 -20.50 5.92 0.92
CA GLY A 130 -20.77 6.94 -0.08
C GLY A 130 -20.03 8.27 0.07
N ILE A 131 -19.02 8.37 0.96
CA ILE A 131 -18.11 9.54 1.00
C ILE A 131 -17.46 9.76 -0.37
N SER A 132 -17.09 8.68 -1.05
CA SER A 132 -16.66 8.70 -2.44
C SER A 132 -17.44 7.68 -3.25
N THR A 133 -17.72 7.99 -4.51
CA THR A 133 -18.39 7.08 -5.46
C THR A 133 -17.42 6.51 -6.49
N LYS A 134 -16.10 6.71 -6.30
CA LYS A 134 -15.06 6.32 -7.27
C LYS A 134 -15.06 4.82 -7.58
N TRP A 135 -15.47 3.96 -6.64
CA TRP A 135 -15.47 2.51 -6.79
C TRP A 135 -16.88 1.93 -6.70
N LYS A 136 -17.89 2.69 -7.13
CA LYS A 136 -19.28 2.29 -7.00
C LYS A 136 -19.55 0.91 -7.58
N THR A 137 -20.05 0.00 -6.74
CA THR A 137 -20.59 -1.31 -7.10
C THR A 137 -21.76 -1.66 -6.18
N GLU A 138 -22.71 -2.44 -6.67
CA GLU A 138 -23.79 -3.02 -5.87
C GLU A 138 -23.36 -4.32 -5.17
N VAL A 139 -24.03 -4.71 -4.09
CA VAL A 139 -23.67 -5.87 -3.26
C VAL A 139 -23.61 -7.20 -4.04
N ASN A 140 -24.42 -7.31 -5.10
CA ASN A 140 -24.52 -8.51 -5.94
C ASN A 140 -23.56 -8.53 -7.13
N GLU A 141 -22.71 -7.52 -7.29
CA GLU A 141 -21.73 -7.44 -8.38
C GLU A 141 -20.40 -8.16 -8.05
N ALA A 142 -20.33 -8.89 -6.94
CA ALA A 142 -19.21 -9.77 -6.64
C ALA A 142 -19.15 -10.93 -7.65
N PRO A 143 -17.98 -11.20 -8.26
CA PRO A 143 -17.86 -12.24 -9.27
C PRO A 143 -17.95 -13.63 -8.65
N GLN A 144 -18.75 -14.52 -9.26
CA GLN A 144 -19.01 -15.87 -8.75
C GLN A 144 -18.15 -16.97 -9.38
N GLU A 145 -17.63 -16.74 -10.59
CA GLU A 145 -16.97 -17.77 -11.43
C GLU A 145 -15.46 -17.51 -11.63
N LEU A 146 -14.80 -16.86 -10.66
CA LEU A 146 -13.35 -16.67 -10.72
C LEU A 146 -12.60 -17.80 -10.02
N GLU A 147 -11.48 -18.20 -10.60
CA GLU A 147 -10.48 -19.02 -9.91
C GLU A 147 -10.03 -18.33 -8.61
N PRO A 148 -9.67 -19.07 -7.54
CA PRO A 148 -9.38 -18.48 -6.23
C PRO A 148 -8.34 -17.34 -6.26
N GLY A 149 -7.28 -17.49 -7.06
CA GLY A 149 -6.26 -16.45 -7.21
C GLY A 149 -6.78 -15.19 -7.92
N ASP A 150 -7.58 -15.36 -8.96
CA ASP A 150 -8.20 -14.26 -9.69
C ASP A 150 -9.25 -13.54 -8.83
N PHE A 151 -9.94 -14.27 -7.97
CA PHE A 151 -10.86 -13.70 -6.99
C PHE A 151 -10.12 -12.83 -5.97
N GLU A 152 -8.99 -13.30 -5.42
CA GLU A 152 -8.15 -12.47 -4.54
C GLU A 152 -7.62 -11.23 -5.25
N ASP A 153 -7.20 -11.36 -6.51
CA ASP A 153 -6.74 -10.21 -7.29
C ASP A 153 -7.86 -9.20 -7.53
N TRP A 154 -9.07 -9.66 -7.83
CA TRP A 154 -10.26 -8.79 -7.85
C TRP A 154 -10.50 -8.14 -6.49
N LEU A 155 -10.54 -8.92 -5.40
CA LEU A 155 -10.89 -8.47 -4.05
C LEU A 155 -9.94 -7.35 -3.58
N TRP A 156 -8.64 -7.53 -3.78
CA TRP A 156 -7.61 -6.57 -3.39
C TRP A 156 -7.28 -5.54 -4.47
N LYS A 157 -8.04 -5.52 -5.58
CA LYS A 157 -7.81 -4.65 -6.76
C LYS A 157 -6.36 -4.75 -7.28
N ARG A 158 -5.79 -5.95 -7.24
CA ARG A 158 -4.45 -6.24 -7.76
C ARG A 158 -4.53 -6.33 -9.29
N GLU A 159 -3.67 -5.59 -9.98
CA GLU A 159 -3.55 -5.76 -11.43
C GLU A 159 -2.94 -7.13 -11.76
N LYS A 160 -3.41 -7.79 -12.83
CA LYS A 160 -2.78 -9.03 -13.28
C LYS A 160 -1.37 -8.73 -13.82
N PRO A 161 -0.37 -9.59 -13.58
CA PRO A 161 0.93 -9.44 -14.23
C PRO A 161 0.72 -9.44 -15.75
N ASN A 162 1.22 -8.41 -16.44
CA ASN A 162 1.25 -8.43 -17.90
C ASN A 162 2.01 -9.68 -18.36
N HIS A 163 1.47 -10.38 -19.36
CA HIS A 163 2.18 -11.51 -19.97
C HIS A 163 3.54 -11.03 -20.46
N LEU A 164 4.60 -11.81 -20.19
CA LEU A 164 5.97 -11.50 -20.64
C LEU A 164 5.96 -11.16 -22.14
N GLY A 165 6.29 -9.91 -22.48
CA GLY A 165 6.30 -9.40 -23.86
C GLY A 165 5.22 -8.36 -24.17
N GLN A 166 4.23 -8.16 -23.30
CA GLN A 166 3.28 -7.06 -23.43
C GLN A 166 3.88 -5.77 -22.86
N VAL A 167 3.88 -4.69 -23.65
CA VAL A 167 4.34 -3.37 -23.22
C VAL A 167 3.50 -2.95 -22.01
N ALA A 168 4.16 -2.47 -20.95
CA ALA A 168 3.46 -2.01 -19.76
C ALA A 168 2.45 -0.91 -20.12
N ASP A 169 1.23 -1.02 -19.63
CA ASP A 169 0.26 0.07 -19.74
C ASP A 169 0.74 1.25 -18.89
N LEU A 170 1.27 2.29 -19.52
CA LEU A 170 1.74 3.49 -18.83
C LEU A 170 0.63 4.23 -18.08
N ARG A 171 -0.64 3.86 -18.28
CA ARG A 171 -1.79 4.37 -17.51
C ARG A 171 -2.11 3.53 -16.28
N SER A 172 -1.43 2.40 -16.07
CA SER A 172 -1.54 1.58 -14.86
C SER A 172 -1.13 2.42 -13.65
N ARG A 173 -2.09 2.76 -12.80
CA ARG A 173 -1.80 3.50 -11.56
C ARG A 173 -1.18 2.62 -10.48
N THR A 174 -1.18 1.30 -10.63
CA THR A 174 -0.48 0.43 -9.69
C THR A 174 1.00 0.29 -10.02
N THR A 175 1.36 0.26 -11.32
CA THR A 175 2.74 0.21 -11.81
C THR A 175 3.35 1.62 -11.89
N PHE A 176 2.55 2.61 -12.25
CA PHE A 176 2.94 4.02 -12.39
C PHE A 176 2.07 4.92 -11.49
N PRO A 177 2.25 4.82 -10.16
CA PRO A 177 1.45 5.58 -9.20
C PRO A 177 1.73 7.08 -9.26
N SER A 178 0.73 7.88 -8.90
CA SER A 178 0.92 9.29 -8.55
C SER A 178 1.52 9.42 -7.16
N PHE A 179 1.94 10.62 -6.78
CA PHE A 179 2.66 10.82 -5.51
C PHE A 179 1.81 10.41 -4.30
N ILE A 180 0.50 10.67 -4.37
CA ILE A 180 -0.41 10.34 -3.27
C ILE A 180 -0.61 8.84 -3.11
N ASP A 181 -0.39 8.06 -4.17
CA ASP A 181 -0.52 6.60 -4.16
C ASP A 181 0.81 5.88 -3.89
N LEU A 182 1.93 6.62 -3.81
CA LEU A 182 3.22 6.05 -3.44
C LEU A 182 3.23 5.53 -2.00
N PRO A 183 3.90 4.38 -1.75
CA PRO A 183 4.07 3.86 -0.40
C PRO A 183 4.92 4.81 0.45
N GLU A 184 4.67 4.80 1.76
CA GLU A 184 5.57 5.42 2.73
C GLU A 184 6.87 4.62 2.79
N ARG A 185 8.01 5.30 2.92
CA ARG A 185 9.28 4.59 3.03
C ARG A 185 9.32 3.60 4.20
N SER A 186 8.61 3.90 5.29
CA SER A 186 8.52 3.03 6.47
C SER A 186 7.68 1.76 6.27
N SER A 187 6.76 1.76 5.30
CA SER A 187 5.92 0.58 4.98
C SER A 187 6.54 -0.36 3.94
N ILE A 188 7.63 0.06 3.31
CA ILE A 188 8.41 -0.81 2.43
C ILE A 188 9.25 -1.73 3.32
N GLY A 189 8.93 -3.03 3.30
CA GLY A 189 9.72 -4.05 3.97
C GLY A 189 11.16 -4.13 3.44
N THR A 190 12.02 -4.87 4.12
CA THR A 190 13.44 -5.00 3.72
C THR A 190 13.66 -5.90 2.50
N ASP A 191 12.64 -6.66 2.10
CA ASP A 191 12.69 -7.60 0.99
C ASP A 191 12.44 -6.96 -0.39
N ARG A 192 12.89 -7.66 -1.43
CA ARG A 192 12.60 -7.27 -2.82
C ARG A 192 11.08 -7.24 -3.04
N PRO A 193 10.53 -6.11 -3.52
CA PRO A 193 9.10 -6.01 -3.73
C PRO A 193 8.66 -7.01 -4.79
N ARG A 194 7.60 -7.77 -4.50
CA ARG A 194 7.03 -8.76 -5.43
C ARG A 194 6.47 -8.12 -6.72
N ARG A 195 6.30 -6.80 -6.74
CA ARG A 195 5.86 -6.01 -7.89
C ARG A 195 6.75 -4.80 -8.06
N HIS A 196 7.10 -4.47 -9.29
CA HIS A 196 7.85 -3.28 -9.63
C HIS A 196 6.90 -2.10 -9.83
N TRP A 197 7.29 -0.91 -9.34
CA TRP A 197 6.59 0.33 -9.66
C TRP A 197 7.61 1.43 -9.98
N CYS A 198 7.19 2.39 -10.81
CA CYS A 198 8.00 3.52 -11.23
C CYS A 198 7.17 4.80 -11.18
N PHE A 199 7.66 5.82 -10.50
CA PHE A 199 7.03 7.13 -10.46
C PHE A 199 7.51 7.99 -11.64
N PHE A 200 6.59 8.71 -12.29
CA PHE A 200 6.92 9.71 -13.29
C PHE A 200 6.53 11.11 -12.84
N GLY A 201 7.41 12.08 -13.07
CA GLY A 201 7.12 13.49 -12.84
C GLY A 201 7.85 14.40 -13.81
N GLU A 202 7.16 15.42 -14.32
CA GLU A 202 7.76 16.46 -15.16
C GLU A 202 8.55 17.44 -14.28
N ILE A 203 9.80 17.74 -14.64
CA ILE A 203 10.62 18.75 -13.98
C ILE A 203 10.05 20.12 -14.28
N VAL A 204 9.50 20.79 -13.27
CA VAL A 204 8.98 22.17 -13.39
C VAL A 204 10.01 23.20 -12.92
N ASP A 205 10.85 22.84 -11.95
CA ASP A 205 11.99 23.63 -11.53
C ASP A 205 13.13 22.79 -10.97
N TYR A 206 14.34 23.35 -10.89
CA TYR A 206 15.47 22.72 -10.25
C TYR A 206 16.50 23.72 -9.72
N ALA A 207 17.17 23.34 -8.63
CA ALA A 207 18.25 24.10 -8.02
C ALA A 207 19.37 23.16 -7.56
N SER A 208 20.61 23.63 -7.58
CA SER A 208 21.78 22.81 -7.21
C SER A 208 22.77 23.59 -6.34
N VAL A 209 22.29 24.09 -5.19
CA VAL A 209 23.12 24.85 -4.24
C VAL A 209 23.94 23.94 -3.33
N LEU A 210 23.29 23.05 -2.55
CA LEU A 210 23.95 22.11 -1.63
C LEU A 210 23.91 20.65 -2.12
N ARG A 211 22.83 20.34 -2.84
CA ARG A 211 22.49 19.09 -3.50
C ARG A 211 21.52 19.45 -4.62
N LEU A 212 21.37 18.59 -5.61
CA LEU A 212 20.32 18.75 -6.59
C LEU A 212 18.96 18.62 -5.91
N GLN A 213 18.10 19.58 -6.20
CA GLN A 213 16.70 19.63 -5.79
C GLN A 213 15.89 19.89 -7.04
N MET A 214 14.80 19.16 -7.21
CA MET A 214 13.86 19.36 -8.30
C MET A 214 12.48 19.59 -7.72
N GLU A 215 11.72 20.48 -8.33
CA GLU A 215 10.27 20.48 -8.24
C GLU A 215 9.77 19.68 -9.44
N ILE A 216 8.99 18.64 -9.16
CA ILE A 216 8.42 17.77 -10.19
C ILE A 216 6.90 17.74 -10.08
N LYS A 217 6.22 17.67 -11.22
CA LYS A 217 4.77 17.59 -11.30
C LYS A 217 4.34 16.20 -11.74
N ASP A 218 3.53 15.54 -10.92
CA ASP A 218 2.99 14.21 -11.27
C ASP A 218 1.81 14.29 -12.26
N PHE A 219 1.30 13.13 -12.68
CA PHE A 219 0.16 13.04 -13.60
C PHE A 219 -1.12 13.67 -13.04
N ASP A 220 -1.31 13.69 -11.71
CA ASP A 220 -2.46 14.32 -11.06
C ASP A 220 -2.29 15.84 -10.95
N GLY A 221 -1.15 16.36 -11.40
CA GLY A 221 -0.80 17.77 -11.40
C GLY A 221 -0.25 18.28 -10.07
N THR A 222 0.08 17.38 -9.15
CA THR A 222 0.67 17.71 -7.85
C THR A 222 2.14 18.06 -8.04
N THR A 223 2.56 19.24 -7.57
CA THR A 223 3.98 19.61 -7.52
C THR A 223 4.59 19.03 -6.24
N ILE A 224 5.71 18.33 -6.39
CA ILE A 224 6.36 17.53 -5.34
C ILE A 224 7.84 17.89 -5.31
N PRO A 225 8.45 18.09 -4.13
CA PRO A 225 9.87 18.24 -4.04
C PRO A 225 10.60 16.89 -4.13
N LEU A 226 11.62 16.83 -4.98
CA LEU A 226 12.54 15.70 -5.14
C LEU A 226 13.94 16.14 -4.69
N TYR A 227 14.48 15.46 -3.70
CA TYR A 227 15.81 15.78 -3.14
C TYR A 227 16.79 14.63 -3.35
N PHE A 228 17.98 14.96 -3.89
CA PHE A 228 19.04 14.00 -4.12
C PHE A 228 19.91 13.87 -2.85
N TYR A 229 19.74 12.74 -2.16
CA TYR A 229 20.49 12.29 -0.98
C TYR A 229 21.53 11.21 -1.32
N THR A 230 21.85 11.05 -2.61
CA THR A 230 22.96 10.23 -3.10
C THR A 230 24.31 10.80 -2.67
N ASP A 231 25.36 9.96 -2.67
CA ASP A 231 26.73 10.39 -2.32
C ASP A 231 27.23 11.52 -3.23
N SER A 232 26.89 11.46 -4.51
CA SER A 232 27.20 12.47 -5.54
C SER A 232 26.25 13.67 -5.53
N ARG A 233 25.22 13.66 -4.68
CA ARG A 233 24.27 14.76 -4.46
C ARG A 233 23.60 15.29 -5.74
N GLY A 234 23.35 14.42 -6.72
CA GLY A 234 22.75 14.75 -8.02
C GLY A 234 23.74 14.92 -9.17
N SER A 235 25.04 14.85 -8.92
CA SER A 235 26.08 14.92 -9.98
C SER A 235 26.17 13.65 -10.84
N GLU A 236 25.43 12.61 -10.49
CA GLU A 236 25.21 11.39 -11.28
C GLU A 236 24.43 11.66 -12.58
N LEU A 237 23.69 12.78 -12.64
CA LEU A 237 23.02 13.22 -13.85
C LEU A 237 24.00 14.00 -14.72
N ALA A 238 24.06 13.65 -16.00
CA ALA A 238 24.89 14.34 -16.98
C ALA A 238 24.44 15.81 -17.14
N PRO A 239 25.37 16.72 -17.48
CA PRO A 239 25.03 18.11 -17.76
C PRO A 239 23.90 18.23 -18.79
N GLY A 240 22.87 19.01 -18.47
CA GLY A 240 21.68 19.20 -19.31
C GLY A 240 20.56 18.18 -19.12
N GLN A 241 20.75 17.13 -18.31
CA GLN A 241 19.65 16.22 -17.98
C GLN A 241 18.66 16.83 -16.98
N ALA A 242 19.13 17.63 -16.02
CA ALA A 242 18.27 18.40 -15.12
C ALA A 242 17.75 19.64 -15.86
N GLN A 243 16.67 19.49 -16.63
CA GLN A 243 16.11 20.54 -17.46
C GLN A 243 14.59 20.60 -17.29
N LYS A 244 14.05 21.83 -17.25
CA LYS A 244 12.60 22.06 -17.19
C LYS A 244 11.90 21.43 -18.40
N GLY A 245 10.75 20.81 -18.17
CA GLY A 245 9.95 20.12 -19.17
C GLY A 245 10.44 18.71 -19.50
N TYR A 246 11.50 18.20 -18.86
CA TYR A 246 11.91 16.80 -18.98
C TYR A 246 11.16 15.94 -17.94
N THR A 247 11.10 14.64 -18.16
CA THR A 247 10.43 13.72 -17.23
C THR A 247 11.43 12.90 -16.45
N VAL A 248 11.31 12.91 -15.12
CA VAL A 248 12.01 12.00 -14.23
C VAL A 248 11.21 10.70 -14.09
N ALA A 249 11.90 9.57 -14.20
CA ALA A 249 11.40 8.23 -13.91
C ALA A 249 12.16 7.67 -12.70
N ILE A 250 11.47 7.37 -11.60
CA ILE A 250 12.07 6.89 -10.35
C ILE A 250 11.52 5.50 -10.03
N LEU A 251 12.37 4.47 -10.15
CA LEU A 251 12.02 3.11 -9.76
C LEU A 251 11.92 3.03 -8.23
N TYR A 252 10.87 2.38 -7.75
CA TYR A 252 10.60 2.21 -6.31
C TYR A 252 10.55 3.52 -5.50
N ALA A 253 10.07 4.60 -6.11
CA ALA A 253 9.85 5.83 -5.39
C ALA A 253 8.98 5.59 -4.15
N ALA A 254 9.29 6.32 -3.09
CA ALA A 254 8.58 6.27 -1.82
C ALA A 254 8.35 7.70 -1.31
N ARG A 255 7.24 7.89 -0.61
CA ARG A 255 6.98 9.14 0.11
C ARG A 255 7.94 9.25 1.28
N HIS A 256 8.43 10.46 1.48
CA HIS A 256 9.31 10.80 2.57
C HIS A 256 8.84 12.09 3.23
N SER A 257 8.56 11.99 4.53
CA SER A 257 8.32 13.14 5.38
C SER A 257 9.66 13.76 5.78
N PHE A 258 9.95 14.94 5.25
CA PHE A 258 11.14 15.71 5.61
C PHE A 258 10.91 16.47 6.90
N MET A 259 11.96 16.59 7.72
CA MET A 259 11.89 17.40 8.93
C MET A 259 11.73 18.88 8.52
N PHE A 260 10.60 19.50 8.88
CA PHE A 260 10.27 20.91 8.61
C PHE A 260 9.99 21.29 7.14
N CYS A 261 9.80 20.33 6.24
CA CYS A 261 9.42 20.60 4.85
C CYS A 261 8.19 19.79 4.44
N GLU A 262 7.58 20.16 3.32
CA GLU A 262 6.50 19.39 2.73
C GLU A 262 6.98 17.96 2.37
N PRO A 263 6.11 16.95 2.49
CA PRO A 263 6.45 15.60 2.06
C PRO A 263 6.85 15.57 0.58
N GLY A 264 7.87 14.76 0.27
CA GLY A 264 8.38 14.66 -1.08
C GLY A 264 9.01 13.31 -1.37
N ILE A 265 9.86 13.26 -2.40
CA ILE A 265 10.63 12.07 -2.74
C ILE A 265 12.09 12.31 -2.33
N ARG A 266 12.62 11.36 -1.54
CA ARG A 266 14.03 11.33 -1.15
C ARG A 266 14.75 10.29 -2.00
N HIS A 267 15.57 10.75 -2.94
CA HIS A 267 16.30 9.87 -3.85
C HIS A 267 17.70 9.56 -3.30
N GLU A 268 18.04 8.28 -3.18
CA GLU A 268 19.28 7.83 -2.50
C GLU A 268 20.11 6.83 -3.31
N ASP A 269 19.53 6.17 -4.31
CA ASP A 269 20.25 5.22 -5.17
C ASP A 269 20.29 5.75 -6.61
N PRO A 270 21.45 6.21 -7.10
CA PRO A 270 21.63 6.74 -8.45
C PRO A 270 21.13 5.82 -9.58
N GLN A 271 21.06 4.50 -9.35
CA GLN A 271 20.62 3.54 -10.37
C GLN A 271 19.10 3.51 -10.54
N MET A 272 18.36 4.06 -9.58
CA MET A 272 16.90 4.01 -9.53
C MET A 272 16.23 5.21 -10.22
N ILE A 273 16.99 6.11 -10.83
CA ILE A 273 16.47 7.30 -11.51
C ILE A 273 16.93 7.37 -12.96
N LYS A 274 16.05 7.82 -13.85
CA LYS A 274 16.38 8.25 -15.20
C LYS A 274 15.67 9.55 -15.52
N VAL A 275 16.32 10.41 -16.29
CA VAL A 275 15.68 11.60 -16.86
C VAL A 275 15.53 11.43 -18.36
N LEU A 276 14.32 11.65 -18.84
CA LEU A 276 13.87 11.44 -20.21
C LEU A 276 13.51 12.79 -20.82
N GLN A 277 14.00 13.07 -22.02
CA GLN A 277 13.60 14.25 -22.77
C GLN A 277 12.20 14.05 -23.34
N ASN A 278 11.32 15.02 -23.13
CA ASN A 278 10.00 15.03 -23.76
C ASN A 278 10.14 15.44 -25.23
N CYS A 279 9.56 14.64 -26.13
CA CYS A 279 9.58 14.87 -27.58
C CYS A 279 8.47 15.84 -28.00
#